data_AF-A0A1X1V0W1-F1
#
_entry.id   AF-A0A1X1V0W1-F1
#
_cell.length_a   1.000
_cell.length_b   1.000
_cell.length_c   1.000
_cell.angle_alpha   90.00
_cell.angle_beta   90.00
_cell.angle_gamma   90.00
#
_symmetry.space_group_name_H-M   'P 1'
#
loop_
_entity.id
_entity.type
_entity.pdbx_description
1 polymer ?
#
loop_
_entity_poly.entity_id
_entity_poly.type
_entity_poly.pdbx_seq_one_letter_code
_entity_poly.pdbx_strand_id
1 'polypeptide(L)'
;MADEAEPTTRDARFIKTAVEILGETGRTDFTVQEVVARSKTSLRAFYQHFSSKDELLLALLERTMAQSAQGWRTEIQGLDSTAALKLVIDRISAQPESTTQDSLNRAMSLYNQHLAETRPRDYARVLSPLHQLIRDIVQRGITEGVFRPTLDVGAAAAIIMQTVVGALRLHWLGAELTGAPIDEAQLYDFCIRALGADDGGGIAGPTLSELFDQIGLREATHDGEFAMTMPVSPQVVNTSGALQGGLIATLADVAAGQLGLDYLQPGTAMTTADLFVRYLRPIRAGSALAVPRVLRAGRRSLVMQIDIFGDNDGELAATATVNFAVVNIKNSTTSS
;
A
#
# COMPACT_ATOMS: atom_id res chain seq x y z
N MET A 1 -6.55 -18.94 35.92
CA MET A 1 -5.89 -17.83 36.62
C MET A 1 -4.48 -18.29 36.93
N ALA A 2 -3.52 -17.95 36.06
CA ALA A 2 -2.11 -18.12 36.36
C ALA A 2 -1.63 -16.82 36.99
N ASP A 3 -0.90 -16.96 38.09
CA ASP A 3 -0.40 -15.93 38.98
C ASP A 3 0.74 -15.16 38.30
N GLU A 4 0.46 -13.99 37.72
CA GLU A 4 1.50 -13.02 37.33
C GLU A 4 2.00 -12.33 38.60
N ALA A 5 2.89 -13.01 39.32
CA ALA A 5 3.61 -12.42 40.44
C ALA A 5 4.52 -11.29 39.94
N GLU A 6 4.37 -10.09 40.51
CA GLU A 6 5.27 -8.97 40.25
C GLU A 6 6.74 -9.40 40.49
N PRO A 7 7.65 -9.11 39.55
CA PRO A 7 9.03 -9.58 39.63
C PRO A 7 9.70 -9.02 40.89
N THR A 8 10.38 -9.90 41.63
CA THR A 8 11.06 -9.52 42.87
C THR A 8 12.24 -8.58 42.57
N THR A 9 12.66 -7.79 43.56
CA THR A 9 13.85 -6.92 43.46
C THR A 9 15.14 -7.67 43.07
N ARG A 10 15.17 -9.00 43.23
CA ARG A 10 16.29 -9.87 42.87
C ARG A 10 16.27 -10.27 41.39
N ASP A 11 15.10 -10.54 40.81
CA ASP A 11 14.92 -10.77 39.36
C ASP A 11 15.46 -9.58 38.55
N ALA A 12 15.06 -8.37 38.98
CA ALA A 12 15.48 -7.13 38.34
C ALA A 12 17.01 -6.93 38.38
N ARG A 13 17.71 -7.44 39.41
CA ARG A 13 19.16 -7.32 39.53
C ARG A 13 19.88 -8.20 38.51
N PHE A 14 19.44 -9.44 38.34
CA PHE A 14 20.03 -10.34 37.34
C PHE A 14 19.81 -9.85 35.91
N ILE A 15 18.60 -9.37 35.61
CA ILE A 15 18.28 -8.75 34.32
C ILE A 15 19.18 -7.53 34.08
N LYS A 16 19.33 -6.64 35.06
CA LYS A 16 20.21 -5.48 34.95
C LYS A 16 21.67 -5.88 34.66
N THR A 17 22.20 -6.86 35.39
CA THR A 17 23.56 -7.35 35.17
C THR A 17 23.72 -7.99 33.79
N ALA A 18 22.70 -8.70 33.29
CA ALA A 18 22.72 -9.22 31.92
C ALA A 18 22.78 -8.08 30.89
N VAL A 19 22.00 -7.01 31.06
CA VAL A 19 22.06 -5.81 30.20
C VAL A 19 23.46 -5.19 30.19
N GLU A 20 24.09 -5.06 31.36
CA GLU A 20 25.45 -4.52 31.49
C GLU A 20 26.46 -5.40 30.73
N ILE A 21 26.42 -6.72 30.90
CA ILE A 21 27.30 -7.65 30.18
C ILE A 21 27.08 -7.55 28.66
N LEU A 22 25.82 -7.60 28.21
CA LEU A 22 25.48 -7.54 26.79
C LEU A 22 25.89 -6.21 26.15
N GLY A 23 25.75 -5.09 26.88
CA GLY A 23 26.18 -3.78 26.41
C GLY A 23 27.70 -3.64 26.29
N GLU A 24 28.47 -4.39 27.09
CA GLU A 24 29.94 -4.42 27.00
C GLU A 24 30.46 -5.34 25.90
N THR A 25 29.87 -6.53 25.75
CA THR A 25 30.41 -7.59 24.88
C THR A 25 29.75 -7.67 23.51
N GLY A 26 28.50 -7.21 23.40
CA GLY A 26 27.66 -7.39 22.21
C GLY A 26 27.34 -8.85 21.88
N ARG A 27 27.54 -9.77 22.85
CA ARG A 27 27.42 -11.22 22.65
C ARG A 27 26.70 -11.90 23.82
N THR A 28 25.98 -12.97 23.50
CA THR A 28 25.22 -13.79 24.45
C THR A 28 26.03 -14.97 25.00
N ASP A 29 27.35 -15.01 24.77
CA ASP A 29 28.26 -16.10 25.14
C ASP A 29 28.72 -16.08 26.61
N PHE A 30 28.23 -15.13 27.42
CA PHE A 30 28.49 -15.09 28.86
C PHE A 30 27.96 -16.33 29.60
N THR A 31 28.48 -16.54 30.81
CA THR A 31 28.12 -17.68 31.67
C THR A 31 27.21 -17.26 32.83
N VAL A 32 26.42 -18.20 33.36
CA VAL A 32 25.63 -17.98 34.59
C VAL A 32 26.53 -17.56 35.76
N GLN A 33 27.73 -18.15 35.85
CA GLN A 33 28.70 -17.80 36.90
C GLN A 33 29.14 -16.34 36.81
N GLU A 34 29.36 -15.82 35.60
CA GLU A 34 29.70 -14.42 35.38
C GLU A 34 28.59 -13.47 35.83
N VAL A 35 27.33 -13.76 35.48
CA VAL A 35 26.16 -12.98 35.91
C VAL A 35 26.05 -12.96 37.43
N VAL A 36 26.22 -14.11 38.09
CA VAL A 36 26.17 -14.24 39.55
C VAL A 36 27.30 -13.45 40.21
N ALA A 37 28.52 -13.56 39.69
CA ALA A 37 29.68 -12.85 40.21
C ALA A 37 29.50 -11.32 40.11
N ARG A 38 29.07 -10.80 38.96
CA ARG A 38 28.85 -9.36 38.74
C ARG A 38 27.66 -8.81 39.51
N SER A 39 26.57 -9.56 39.61
CA SER A 39 25.38 -9.16 40.39
C SER A 39 25.61 -9.17 41.91
N LYS A 40 26.76 -9.69 42.36
CA LYS A 40 27.12 -9.89 43.78
C LYS A 40 26.07 -10.73 44.52
N THR A 41 25.60 -11.80 43.88
CA THR A 41 24.61 -12.74 44.42
C THR A 41 25.18 -14.16 44.45
N SER A 42 24.36 -15.15 44.80
CA SER A 42 24.77 -16.56 44.82
C SER A 42 24.17 -17.34 43.65
N LEU A 43 24.84 -18.42 43.25
CA LEU A 43 24.36 -19.32 42.19
C LEU A 43 23.00 -19.95 42.56
N ARG A 44 22.81 -20.27 43.85
CA ARG A 44 21.52 -20.75 44.35
C ARG A 44 20.43 -19.70 44.19
N ALA A 45 20.72 -18.42 44.45
CA ALA A 45 19.77 -17.34 44.24
C ALA A 45 19.41 -17.17 42.76
N PHE A 46 20.37 -17.32 41.84
CA PHE A 46 20.07 -17.31 40.41
C PHE A 46 19.06 -18.40 40.03
N TYR A 47 19.35 -19.66 40.40
CA TYR A 47 18.48 -20.79 40.05
C TYR A 47 17.13 -20.82 40.78
N GLN A 48 16.91 -19.96 41.79
CA GLN A 48 15.58 -19.74 42.36
C GLN A 48 14.68 -18.90 41.44
N HIS A 49 15.28 -18.13 40.53
CA HIS A 49 14.61 -17.16 39.67
C HIS A 49 14.65 -17.57 38.19
N PHE A 50 15.78 -18.11 37.72
CA PHE A 50 15.98 -18.55 36.35
C PHE A 50 16.60 -19.94 36.33
N SER A 51 15.97 -20.91 35.67
CA SER A 51 16.50 -22.26 35.49
C SER A 51 17.72 -22.31 34.56
N SER A 52 17.90 -21.32 33.69
CA SER A 52 19.05 -21.25 32.78
C SER A 52 19.39 -19.82 32.33
N LYS A 53 20.54 -19.67 31.64
CA LYS A 53 20.89 -18.43 30.93
C LYS A 53 19.83 -18.07 29.87
N ASP A 54 19.28 -19.06 29.18
CA ASP A 54 18.28 -18.81 28.15
C ASP A 54 16.99 -18.27 28.76
N GLU A 55 16.59 -18.75 29.94
CA GLU A 55 15.42 -18.21 30.62
C GLU A 55 15.64 -16.75 31.07
N LEU A 56 16.85 -16.41 31.52
CA LEU A 56 17.22 -15.02 31.82
C LEU A 56 17.16 -14.13 30.57
N LEU A 57 17.71 -14.59 29.45
CA LEU A 57 17.71 -13.85 28.19
C LEU A 57 16.30 -13.69 27.61
N LEU A 58 15.47 -14.73 27.72
CA LEU A 58 14.06 -14.68 27.33
C LEU A 58 13.30 -13.65 28.17
N ALA A 59 13.43 -13.70 29.49
CA ALA A 59 12.79 -12.73 30.39
C ALA A 59 13.26 -11.30 30.12
N LEU A 60 14.56 -11.12 29.80
CA LEU A 60 15.10 -9.84 29.38
C LEU A 60 14.45 -9.34 28.08
N LEU A 61 14.33 -10.20 27.06
CA LEU A 61 13.67 -9.87 25.78
C LEU A 61 12.20 -9.51 25.96
N GLU A 62 11.46 -10.33 26.69
CA GLU A 62 10.02 -10.12 26.97
C GLU A 62 9.81 -8.78 27.65
N ARG A 63 10.59 -8.50 28.70
CA ARG A 63 10.50 -7.23 29.43
C ARG A 63 10.86 -6.04 28.54
N THR A 64 11.95 -6.14 27.79
CA THR A 64 12.41 -5.05 26.92
C THR A 64 11.35 -4.74 25.85
N MET A 65 10.82 -5.77 25.18
CA MET A 65 9.81 -5.59 24.14
C MET A 65 8.49 -5.05 24.69
N ALA A 66 8.03 -5.57 25.84
CA ALA A 66 6.83 -5.07 26.50
C ALA A 66 6.95 -3.60 26.92
N GLN A 67 8.10 -3.23 27.51
CA GLN A 67 8.38 -1.85 27.91
C GLN A 67 8.45 -0.90 26.71
N SER A 68 9.15 -1.28 25.65
CA SER A 68 9.24 -0.46 24.42
C SER A 68 7.88 -0.27 23.77
N ALA A 69 7.11 -1.36 23.57
CA ALA A 69 5.77 -1.27 22.98
C ALA A 69 4.83 -0.38 23.82
N GLN A 70 4.94 -0.43 25.15
CA GLN A 70 4.14 0.43 26.03
C GLN A 70 4.59 1.90 25.98
N GLY A 71 5.90 2.15 25.89
CA GLY A 71 6.45 3.50 25.68
C GLY A 71 5.91 4.11 24.38
N TRP A 72 6.01 3.37 23.28
CA TRP A 72 5.51 3.83 21.98
C TRP A 72 4.00 4.02 21.96
N ARG A 73 3.22 3.15 22.61
CA ARG A 73 1.77 3.35 22.79
C ARG A 73 1.45 4.70 23.44
N THR A 74 2.29 5.15 24.36
CA THR A 74 2.12 6.42 25.06
C THR A 74 2.49 7.59 24.14
N GLU A 75 3.59 7.46 23.39
CA GLU A 75 4.06 8.49 22.45
C GLU A 75 3.10 8.73 21.28
N ILE A 76 2.41 7.69 20.77
CA ILE A 76 1.47 7.84 19.65
C ILE A 76 0.08 8.34 20.05
N GLN A 77 -0.15 8.68 21.33
CA GLN A 77 -1.44 9.19 21.76
C GLN A 77 -1.72 10.55 21.10
N GLY A 78 -2.89 10.69 20.49
CA GLY A 78 -3.31 11.90 19.78
C GLY A 78 -2.75 12.05 18.37
N LEU A 79 -1.92 11.12 17.89
CA LEU A 79 -1.52 11.05 16.49
C LEU A 79 -2.57 10.30 15.66
N ASP A 80 -2.70 10.70 14.39
CA ASP A 80 -3.41 9.91 13.39
C ASP A 80 -2.65 8.60 13.09
N SER A 81 -3.29 7.66 12.39
CA SER A 81 -2.71 6.32 12.20
C SER A 81 -1.46 6.32 11.31
N THR A 82 -1.31 7.27 10.39
CA THR A 82 -0.14 7.34 9.50
C THR A 82 1.08 7.88 10.26
N ALA A 83 0.91 8.97 11.02
CA ALA A 83 1.93 9.53 11.90
C ALA A 83 2.30 8.58 13.05
N ALA A 84 1.32 7.88 13.62
CA ALA A 84 1.57 6.85 14.64
C ALA A 84 2.42 5.71 14.07
N LEU A 85 2.11 5.21 12.88
CA LEU A 85 2.91 4.18 12.21
C LEU A 85 4.33 4.67 11.92
N LYS A 86 4.46 5.90 11.40
CA LYS A 86 5.77 6.52 11.16
C LYS A 86 6.62 6.57 12.42
N LEU A 87 6.07 7.06 13.53
CA LEU A 87 6.79 7.16 14.79
C LEU A 87 7.28 5.79 15.26
N VAL A 88 6.44 4.75 15.19
CA VAL A 88 6.83 3.39 15.59
C VAL A 88 7.94 2.86 14.68
N ILE A 89 7.86 3.07 13.37
CA ILE A 89 8.92 2.68 12.43
C ILE A 89 10.22 3.40 12.78
N ASP A 90 10.19 4.73 12.89
CA ASP A 90 11.36 5.56 13.21
C ASP A 90 12.01 5.13 14.55
N ARG A 91 11.21 4.77 15.57
CA ARG A 91 11.72 4.30 16.86
C ARG A 91 12.38 2.93 16.78
N ILE A 92 11.87 2.03 15.96
CA ILE A 92 12.45 0.69 15.81
C ILE A 92 13.71 0.76 14.95
N SER A 93 13.72 1.57 13.88
CA SER A 93 14.86 1.71 12.97
C SER A 93 15.89 2.76 13.41
N ALA A 94 15.70 3.39 14.58
CA ALA A 94 16.60 4.42 15.09
C ALA A 94 18.04 3.89 15.22
N GLN A 95 19.01 4.73 14.81
CA GLN A 95 20.41 4.43 15.04
C GLN A 95 20.71 4.40 16.55
N PRO A 96 21.57 3.47 17.00
CA PRO A 96 21.96 3.41 18.40
C PRO A 96 22.69 4.70 18.81
N GLU A 97 22.30 5.28 19.95
CA GLU A 97 22.88 6.54 20.45
C GLU A 97 24.28 6.33 21.08
N SER A 98 24.67 5.07 21.31
CA SER A 98 25.96 4.70 21.87
C SER A 98 26.42 3.31 21.40
N THR A 99 27.72 3.06 21.49
CA THR A 99 28.33 1.75 21.20
C THR A 99 27.82 0.64 22.12
N THR A 100 27.49 0.98 23.37
CA THR A 100 26.88 0.07 24.34
C THR A 100 25.47 -0.34 23.92
N GLN A 101 24.66 0.63 23.46
CA GLN A 101 23.32 0.35 22.97
C GLN A 101 23.35 -0.47 21.67
N ASP A 102 24.28 -0.15 20.76
CA ASP A 102 24.49 -0.94 19.54
C ASP A 102 24.85 -2.41 19.87
N SER A 103 25.78 -2.61 20.81
CA SER A 103 26.19 -3.93 21.29
C SER A 103 25.01 -4.72 21.88
N LEU A 104 24.20 -4.06 22.73
CA LEU A 104 23.00 -4.67 23.29
C LEU A 104 21.99 -5.05 22.20
N ASN A 105 21.68 -4.13 21.27
CA ASN A 105 20.75 -4.38 20.17
C ASN A 105 21.21 -5.59 19.33
N ARG A 106 22.50 -5.67 19.05
CA ARG A 106 23.11 -6.81 18.33
C ARG A 106 22.91 -8.13 19.05
N ALA A 107 23.25 -8.19 20.34
CA ALA A 107 23.08 -9.40 21.14
C ALA A 107 21.61 -9.86 21.18
N MET A 108 20.69 -8.91 21.34
CA MET A 108 19.25 -9.18 21.43
C MET A 108 18.69 -9.69 20.11
N SER A 109 19.08 -9.12 18.97
CA SER A 109 18.63 -9.61 17.67
C SER A 109 19.19 -10.99 17.30
N LEU A 110 20.45 -11.28 17.65
CA LEU A 110 21.01 -12.63 17.46
C LEU A 110 20.25 -13.67 18.29
N TYR A 111 19.94 -13.34 19.54
CA TYR A 111 19.14 -14.23 20.39
C TYR A 111 17.69 -14.36 19.90
N ASN A 112 17.11 -13.28 19.38
CA ASN A 112 15.77 -13.30 18.78
C ASN A 112 15.71 -14.25 17.57
N GLN A 113 16.75 -14.28 16.72
CA GLN A 113 16.87 -15.26 15.64
C GLN A 113 16.96 -16.69 16.16
N HIS A 114 17.78 -16.92 17.20
CA HIS A 114 17.90 -18.24 17.82
C HIS A 114 16.56 -18.73 18.40
N LEU A 115 15.78 -17.84 19.03
CA LEU A 115 14.43 -18.15 19.50
C LEU A 115 13.48 -18.51 18.35
N ALA A 116 13.55 -17.80 17.22
CA ALA A 116 12.72 -18.10 16.06
C ALA A 116 12.96 -19.53 15.53
N GLU A 117 14.21 -19.99 15.55
CA GLU A 117 14.60 -21.32 15.09
C GLU A 117 14.27 -22.42 16.10
N THR A 118 14.55 -22.19 17.39
CA THR A 118 14.53 -23.26 18.41
C THR A 118 13.29 -23.27 19.29
N ARG A 119 12.64 -22.11 19.47
CA ARG A 119 11.50 -21.89 20.40
C ARG A 119 10.46 -20.93 19.81
N PRO A 120 9.78 -21.29 18.71
CA PRO A 120 8.89 -20.38 17.97
C PRO A 120 7.71 -19.85 18.80
N ARG A 121 7.27 -20.59 19.82
CA ARG A 121 6.21 -20.13 20.74
C ARG A 121 6.69 -19.01 21.66
N ASP A 122 7.89 -19.14 22.22
CA ASP A 122 8.48 -18.08 23.04
C ASP A 122 8.81 -16.85 22.19
N TYR A 123 9.31 -17.07 20.97
CA TYR A 123 9.51 -16.00 19.99
C TYR A 123 8.22 -15.20 19.72
N ALA A 124 7.12 -15.89 19.44
CA ALA A 124 5.83 -15.25 19.21
C ALA A 124 5.34 -14.49 20.46
N ARG A 125 5.56 -15.04 21.66
CA ARG A 125 5.19 -14.38 22.92
C ARG A 125 5.97 -13.08 23.12
N VAL A 126 7.29 -13.10 22.90
CA VAL A 126 8.16 -11.92 22.99
C VAL A 126 7.68 -10.80 22.07
N LEU A 127 7.33 -11.11 20.82
CA LEU A 127 6.93 -10.09 19.83
C LEU A 127 5.45 -9.68 19.91
N SER A 128 4.64 -10.40 20.68
CA SER A 128 3.19 -10.16 20.78
C SER A 128 2.83 -8.72 21.15
N PRO A 129 3.50 -8.04 22.12
CA PRO A 129 3.15 -6.66 22.47
C PRO A 129 3.32 -5.67 21.31
N LEU A 130 4.37 -5.86 20.49
CA LEU A 130 4.63 -5.04 19.31
C LEU A 130 3.66 -5.36 18.17
N HIS A 131 3.39 -6.65 17.92
CA HIS A 131 2.38 -7.06 16.94
C HIS A 131 1.02 -6.45 17.26
N GLN A 132 0.61 -6.48 18.53
CA GLN A 132 -0.63 -5.86 18.99
C GLN A 132 -0.63 -4.35 18.78
N LEU A 133 0.47 -3.65 19.08
CA LEU A 133 0.58 -2.20 18.84
C LEU A 133 0.35 -1.86 17.37
N ILE A 134 1.05 -2.55 16.45
CA ILE A 134 0.91 -2.32 15.01
C ILE A 134 -0.50 -2.69 14.54
N ARG A 135 -1.07 -3.79 15.04
CA ARG A 135 -2.45 -4.20 14.76
C ARG A 135 -3.45 -3.12 15.16
N ASP A 136 -3.29 -2.52 16.34
CA ASP A 136 -4.16 -1.45 16.83
C ASP A 136 -4.06 -0.19 15.94
N ILE A 137 -2.87 0.15 15.45
CA ILE A 137 -2.67 1.25 14.50
C ILE A 137 -3.35 0.95 13.16
N VAL A 138 -3.16 -0.24 12.59
CA VAL A 138 -3.77 -0.63 11.31
C VAL A 138 -5.30 -0.63 11.42
N GLN A 139 -5.85 -1.21 12.49
CA GLN A 139 -7.29 -1.23 12.72
C GLN A 139 -7.87 0.18 12.83
N ARG A 140 -7.15 1.09 13.51
CA ARG A 140 -7.54 2.49 13.64
C ARG A 140 -7.51 3.21 12.30
N GLY A 141 -6.48 3.02 11.49
CA GLY A 141 -6.38 3.67 10.18
C GLY A 141 -7.42 3.17 9.18
N ILE A 142 -7.87 1.91 9.28
CA ILE A 142 -9.05 1.43 8.53
C ILE A 142 -10.32 2.17 8.98
N THR A 143 -10.46 2.39 10.29
CA THR A 143 -11.62 3.11 10.87
C THR A 143 -11.61 4.59 10.50
N GLU A 144 -10.42 5.21 10.43
CA GLU A 144 -10.19 6.58 9.97
C GLU A 144 -10.38 6.73 8.44
N GLY A 145 -10.47 5.61 7.70
CA GLY A 145 -10.59 5.61 6.24
C GLY A 145 -9.30 5.89 5.49
N VAL A 146 -8.16 5.92 6.19
CA VAL A 146 -6.83 6.16 5.60
C VAL A 146 -6.15 4.87 5.14
N PHE A 147 -6.55 3.70 5.64
CA PHE A 147 -6.05 2.40 5.18
C PHE A 147 -7.15 1.59 4.49
N ARG A 148 -6.74 0.71 3.59
CA ARG A 148 -7.66 -0.11 2.79
C ARG A 148 -8.57 -0.98 3.68
N PRO A 149 -9.90 -0.96 3.48
CA PRO A 149 -10.83 -1.66 4.38
C PRO A 149 -10.82 -3.19 4.24
N THR A 150 -10.27 -3.72 3.15
CA THR A 150 -10.21 -5.17 2.87
C THR A 150 -8.97 -5.85 3.46
N LEU A 151 -8.15 -5.14 4.23
CA LEU A 151 -6.94 -5.70 4.82
C LEU A 151 -7.28 -6.75 5.89
N ASP A 152 -6.58 -7.89 5.85
CA ASP A 152 -6.45 -8.73 7.03
C ASP A 152 -5.50 -8.02 8.02
N VAL A 153 -6.09 -7.41 9.05
CA VAL A 153 -5.36 -6.62 10.05
C VAL A 153 -4.27 -7.44 10.75
N GLY A 154 -4.54 -8.72 11.05
CA GLY A 154 -3.59 -9.58 11.74
C GLY A 154 -2.38 -9.90 10.86
N ALA A 155 -2.64 -10.27 9.60
CA ALA A 155 -1.59 -10.55 8.62
C ALA A 155 -0.79 -9.29 8.26
N ALA A 156 -1.47 -8.16 8.00
CA ALA A 156 -0.83 -6.89 7.69
C ALA A 156 0.11 -6.44 8.82
N ALA A 157 -0.36 -6.49 10.07
CA ALA A 157 0.46 -6.14 11.23
C ALA A 157 1.68 -7.07 11.38
N ALA A 158 1.52 -8.37 11.13
CA ALA A 158 2.62 -9.32 11.17
C ALA A 158 3.67 -9.04 10.09
N ILE A 159 3.24 -8.77 8.86
CA ILE A 159 4.13 -8.43 7.74
C ILE A 159 4.89 -7.14 8.03
N ILE A 160 4.20 -6.08 8.45
CA ILE A 160 4.83 -4.80 8.81
C ILE A 160 5.85 -5.00 9.93
N MET A 161 5.47 -5.70 11.00
CA MET A 161 6.37 -6.00 12.10
C MET A 161 7.64 -6.71 11.61
N GLN A 162 7.50 -7.74 10.76
CA GLN A 162 8.64 -8.49 10.23
C GLN A 162 9.51 -7.66 9.29
N THR A 163 8.92 -6.76 8.49
CA THR A 163 9.66 -5.81 7.65
C THR A 163 10.50 -4.87 8.51
N VAL A 164 9.91 -4.27 9.54
CA VAL A 164 10.58 -3.27 10.38
C VAL A 164 11.62 -3.92 11.30
N VAL A 165 11.30 -5.06 11.94
CA VAL A 165 12.28 -5.84 12.71
C VAL A 165 13.37 -6.43 11.79
N GLY A 166 13.02 -6.74 10.54
CA GLY A 166 13.99 -7.17 9.54
C GLY A 166 14.98 -6.08 9.16
N ALA A 167 14.53 -4.83 9.10
CA ALA A 167 15.37 -3.69 8.77
C ALA A 167 16.49 -3.43 9.80
N LEU A 168 16.24 -3.73 11.08
CA LEU A 168 17.30 -3.72 12.10
C LEU A 168 18.49 -4.61 11.73
N ARG A 169 18.27 -5.72 11.02
CA ARG A 169 19.36 -6.59 10.56
C ARG A 169 20.11 -5.99 9.37
N LEU A 170 19.40 -5.27 8.51
CA LEU A 170 20.00 -4.59 7.36
C LEU A 170 21.01 -3.54 7.82
N HIS A 171 20.82 -2.93 9.00
CA HIS A 171 21.82 -2.05 9.62
C HIS A 171 23.19 -2.75 9.76
N TRP A 172 23.23 -4.02 10.20
CA TRP A 172 24.49 -4.76 10.37
C TRP A 172 24.98 -5.49 9.13
N LEU A 173 24.09 -5.84 8.21
CA LEU A 173 24.48 -6.30 6.85
C LEU A 173 25.08 -5.14 6.03
N GLY A 174 24.83 -3.90 6.44
CA GLY A 174 25.30 -2.71 5.76
C GLY A 174 24.68 -2.58 4.37
N ALA A 175 25.43 -1.97 3.46
CA ALA A 175 24.99 -1.71 2.10
C ALA A 175 25.30 -2.85 1.12
N GLU A 176 25.77 -4.02 1.57
CA GLU A 176 26.27 -5.07 0.65
C GLU A 176 25.18 -5.63 -0.28
N LEU A 177 23.92 -5.61 0.14
CA LEU A 177 22.80 -6.11 -0.66
C LEU A 177 22.23 -5.07 -1.63
N THR A 178 22.31 -3.78 -1.29
CA THR A 178 21.54 -2.71 -1.93
C THR A 178 22.40 -1.56 -2.47
N GLY A 179 23.71 -1.55 -2.19
CA GLY A 179 24.64 -0.47 -2.54
C GLY A 179 24.51 0.78 -1.66
N ALA A 180 23.39 0.97 -0.96
CA ALA A 180 23.16 2.00 0.05
C ALA A 180 22.37 1.44 1.25
N PRO A 181 22.57 1.96 2.48
CA PRO A 181 21.74 1.61 3.62
C PRO A 181 20.27 1.94 3.35
N ILE A 182 19.36 1.07 3.79
CA ILE A 182 17.93 1.36 3.76
C ILE A 182 17.63 2.33 4.90
N ASP A 183 17.02 3.47 4.58
CA ASP A 183 16.64 4.47 5.57
C ASP A 183 15.21 4.26 6.11
N GLU A 184 14.91 4.90 7.24
CA GLU A 184 13.60 4.83 7.89
C GLU A 184 12.46 5.38 7.02
N ALA A 185 12.75 6.34 6.12
CA ALA A 185 11.76 6.92 5.23
C ALA A 185 11.33 5.92 4.15
N GLN A 186 12.26 5.15 3.59
CA GLN A 186 11.99 4.07 2.64
C GLN A 186 11.16 2.95 3.27
N LEU A 187 11.44 2.59 4.53
CA LEU A 187 10.65 1.60 5.26
C LEU A 187 9.22 2.08 5.51
N TYR A 188 9.07 3.34 5.92
CA TYR A 188 7.77 3.96 6.10
C TYR A 188 6.98 4.01 4.79
N ASP A 189 7.60 4.49 3.70
CA ASP A 189 7.00 4.59 2.36
C ASP A 189 6.53 3.22 1.85
N PHE A 190 7.34 2.17 2.05
CA PHE A 190 6.95 0.81 1.71
C PHE A 190 5.74 0.33 2.53
N CYS A 191 5.76 0.53 3.85
CA CYS A 191 4.67 0.08 4.73
C CYS A 191 3.37 0.84 4.48
N ILE A 192 3.43 2.15 4.30
CA ILE A 192 2.25 3.01 4.13
C ILE A 192 1.54 2.73 2.79
N ARG A 193 2.30 2.45 1.73
CA ARG A 193 1.76 1.99 0.43
C ARG A 193 1.19 0.58 0.51
N ALA A 194 1.81 -0.34 1.24
CA ALA A 194 1.27 -1.68 1.45
C ALA A 194 -0.09 -1.65 2.17
N LEU A 195 -0.33 -0.64 3.01
CA LEU A 195 -1.60 -0.38 3.69
C LEU A 195 -2.63 0.39 2.83
N GLY A 196 -2.19 0.95 1.69
CA GLY A 196 -3.03 1.75 0.79
C GLY A 196 -3.29 3.17 1.28
N ALA A 197 -2.38 3.78 2.07
CA ALA A 197 -2.57 5.15 2.58
C ALA A 197 -2.13 6.27 1.62
N ASP A 198 -1.26 5.96 0.65
CA ASP A 198 -0.94 6.85 -0.48
C ASP A 198 -1.98 6.76 -1.60
N ASP A 199 -3.02 5.93 -1.46
CA ASP A 199 -4.19 5.94 -2.33
C ASP A 199 -5.08 7.17 -1.97
N GLY A 200 -4.48 8.36 -1.96
CA GLY A 200 -5.15 9.67 -1.89
C GLY A 200 -6.12 9.94 -3.05
N GLY A 201 -6.36 8.96 -3.93
CA GLY A 201 -7.57 8.79 -4.69
C GLY A 201 -8.16 7.42 -4.36
N GLY A 202 -9.18 7.36 -3.50
CA GLY A 202 -9.81 6.11 -3.13
C GLY A 202 -10.18 5.31 -4.37
N ILE A 203 -9.78 4.04 -4.46
CA ILE A 203 -9.93 3.11 -5.61
C ILE A 203 -10.66 3.77 -6.79
N ALA A 204 -9.96 4.64 -7.52
CA ALA A 204 -10.30 4.78 -8.91
C ALA A 204 -9.78 3.48 -9.50
N GLY A 205 -10.69 2.57 -9.85
CA GLY A 205 -10.38 1.70 -10.99
C GLY A 205 -9.83 2.59 -12.13
N PRO A 206 -9.06 2.02 -13.08
CA PRO A 206 -8.48 2.81 -14.17
C PRO A 206 -9.53 3.79 -14.66
N THR A 207 -9.21 5.09 -14.63
CA THR A 207 -10.15 6.11 -15.08
C THR A 207 -10.57 5.77 -16.50
N LEU A 208 -11.74 6.25 -16.93
CA LEU A 208 -12.16 6.03 -18.32
C LEU A 208 -11.07 6.49 -19.31
N SER A 209 -10.31 7.53 -18.98
CA SER A 209 -9.15 7.97 -19.76
C SER A 209 -8.04 6.91 -19.83
N GLU A 210 -7.63 6.34 -18.70
CA GLU A 210 -6.57 5.32 -18.67
C GLU A 210 -7.02 4.02 -19.38
N LEU A 211 -8.30 3.67 -19.30
CA LEU A 211 -8.87 2.55 -20.06
C LEU A 211 -8.81 2.83 -21.57
N PHE A 212 -9.14 4.05 -21.99
CA PHE A 212 -9.08 4.47 -23.40
C PHE A 212 -7.65 4.50 -23.93
N ASP A 213 -6.68 4.96 -23.13
CA ASP A 213 -5.27 4.93 -23.50
C ASP A 213 -4.77 3.50 -23.73
N GLN A 214 -5.18 2.54 -22.88
CA GLN A 214 -4.79 1.14 -23.02
C GLN A 214 -5.29 0.50 -24.33
N ILE A 215 -6.48 0.87 -24.79
CA ILE A 215 -7.02 0.39 -26.08
C ILE A 215 -6.59 1.26 -27.26
N GLY A 216 -5.79 2.31 -27.02
CA GLY A 216 -5.27 3.22 -28.04
C GLY A 216 -6.32 4.18 -28.60
N LEU A 217 -7.41 4.42 -27.89
CA LEU A 217 -8.43 5.40 -28.27
C LEU A 217 -7.90 6.80 -28.00
N ARG A 218 -7.73 7.60 -29.05
CA ARG A 218 -7.11 8.93 -28.96
C ARG A 218 -7.62 9.88 -30.04
N GLU A 219 -7.36 11.17 -29.86
CA GLU A 219 -7.63 12.18 -30.88
C GLU A 219 -6.78 11.95 -32.15
N ALA A 220 -7.38 12.28 -33.28
CA ALA A 220 -6.80 12.20 -34.61
C ALA A 220 -7.40 13.29 -35.51
N THR A 221 -6.95 13.31 -36.76
CA THR A 221 -7.48 14.20 -37.79
C THR A 221 -7.71 13.39 -39.06
N HIS A 222 -8.83 13.62 -39.73
CA HIS A 222 -9.16 13.01 -41.01
C HIS A 222 -9.58 14.12 -41.98
N ASP A 223 -8.87 14.27 -43.10
CA ASP A 223 -9.10 15.32 -44.10
C ASP A 223 -9.18 16.76 -43.53
N GLY A 224 -8.44 17.02 -42.44
CA GLY A 224 -8.44 18.31 -41.74
C GLY A 224 -9.57 18.50 -40.74
N GLU A 225 -10.47 17.53 -40.57
CA GLU A 225 -11.55 17.52 -39.59
C GLU A 225 -11.18 16.73 -38.33
N PHE A 226 -11.81 17.09 -37.20
CA PHE A 226 -11.65 16.37 -35.94
C PHE A 226 -12.09 14.91 -36.08
N ALA A 227 -11.29 14.00 -35.54
CA ALA A 227 -11.61 12.59 -35.50
C ALA A 227 -11.11 11.95 -34.20
N MET A 228 -11.69 10.81 -33.83
CA MET A 228 -11.09 9.89 -32.87
C MET A 228 -10.60 8.64 -33.60
N THR A 229 -9.49 8.07 -33.16
CA THR A 229 -8.94 6.84 -33.73
C THR A 229 -8.78 5.75 -32.69
N MET A 230 -8.80 4.49 -33.13
CA MET A 230 -8.45 3.34 -32.31
C MET A 230 -7.77 2.26 -33.17
N PRO A 231 -6.56 1.81 -32.83
CA PRO A 231 -5.82 0.81 -33.61
C PRO A 231 -6.41 -0.58 -33.46
N VAL A 232 -6.28 -1.41 -34.49
CA VAL A 232 -6.54 -2.85 -34.38
C VAL A 232 -5.37 -3.50 -33.64
N SER A 233 -5.65 -4.09 -32.48
CA SER A 233 -4.68 -4.80 -31.66
C SER A 233 -5.26 -6.13 -31.12
N PRO A 234 -4.42 -7.08 -30.67
CA PRO A 234 -4.90 -8.34 -30.10
C PRO A 234 -5.88 -8.18 -28.92
N GLN A 235 -5.87 -7.03 -28.25
CA GLN A 235 -6.69 -6.74 -27.06
C GLN A 235 -8.10 -6.24 -27.42
N VAL A 236 -8.31 -5.76 -28.64
CA VAL A 236 -9.56 -5.08 -29.06
C VAL A 236 -10.30 -5.79 -30.20
N VAL A 237 -9.77 -6.92 -30.66
CA VAL A 237 -10.40 -7.74 -31.71
C VAL A 237 -11.34 -8.79 -31.13
N ASN A 238 -12.38 -9.13 -31.89
CA ASN A 238 -13.27 -10.24 -31.60
C ASN A 238 -12.69 -11.58 -32.09
N THR A 239 -13.44 -12.67 -31.91
CA THR A 239 -13.05 -14.04 -32.35
C THR A 239 -12.84 -14.19 -33.87
N SER A 240 -13.31 -13.24 -34.68
CA SER A 240 -13.08 -13.20 -36.13
C SER A 240 -11.83 -12.41 -36.53
N GLY A 241 -11.11 -11.85 -35.56
CA GLY A 241 -9.93 -11.01 -35.76
C GLY A 241 -10.25 -9.60 -36.26
N ALA A 242 -11.52 -9.20 -36.26
CA ALA A 242 -11.94 -7.84 -36.57
C ALA A 242 -12.14 -7.04 -35.28
N LEU A 243 -11.94 -5.73 -35.33
CA LEU A 243 -12.16 -4.84 -34.19
C LEU A 243 -13.59 -5.02 -33.63
N GLN A 244 -13.69 -5.21 -32.31
CA GLN A 244 -14.94 -5.58 -31.65
C GLN A 244 -16.00 -4.49 -31.85
N GLY A 245 -17.19 -4.87 -32.32
CA GLY A 245 -18.26 -3.91 -32.63
C GLY A 245 -18.67 -3.02 -31.45
N GLY A 246 -18.62 -3.55 -30.22
CA GLY A 246 -18.85 -2.75 -29.01
C GLY A 246 -17.84 -1.61 -28.83
N LEU A 247 -16.57 -1.83 -29.19
CA LEU A 247 -15.55 -0.78 -29.13
C LEU A 247 -15.68 0.23 -30.28
N ILE A 248 -16.21 -0.16 -31.45
CA ILE A 248 -16.61 0.80 -32.50
C ILE A 248 -17.73 1.71 -31.99
N ALA A 249 -18.70 1.16 -31.25
CA ALA A 249 -19.77 1.96 -30.66
C ALA A 249 -19.21 2.94 -29.61
N THR A 250 -18.30 2.49 -28.75
CA THR A 250 -17.57 3.36 -27.81
C THR A 250 -16.80 4.46 -28.53
N LEU A 251 -16.05 4.13 -29.58
CA LEU A 251 -15.31 5.11 -30.38
C LEU A 251 -16.24 6.17 -30.98
N ALA A 252 -17.40 5.77 -31.50
CA ALA A 252 -18.39 6.69 -32.05
C ALA A 252 -19.01 7.60 -30.98
N ASP A 253 -19.35 7.05 -29.81
CA ASP A 253 -19.91 7.82 -28.69
C ASP A 253 -18.90 8.84 -28.15
N VAL A 254 -17.65 8.44 -27.96
CA VAL A 254 -16.58 9.34 -27.49
C VAL A 254 -16.28 10.43 -28.52
N ALA A 255 -16.21 10.11 -29.81
CA ALA A 255 -16.01 11.10 -30.87
C ALA A 255 -17.14 12.15 -30.90
N ALA A 256 -18.39 11.67 -30.85
CA ALA A 256 -19.55 12.55 -30.81
C ALA A 256 -19.59 13.39 -29.53
N GLY A 257 -19.25 12.78 -28.39
CA GLY A 257 -19.17 13.46 -27.11
C GLY A 257 -18.14 14.58 -27.11
N GLN A 258 -16.92 14.33 -27.60
CA GLN A 258 -15.88 15.36 -27.60
C GLN A 258 -16.26 16.57 -28.47
N LEU A 259 -16.71 16.34 -29.70
CA LEU A 259 -17.17 17.44 -30.56
C LEU A 259 -18.45 18.11 -30.00
N GLY A 260 -19.31 17.34 -29.33
CA GLY A 260 -20.56 17.86 -28.78
C GLY A 260 -20.39 18.86 -27.64
N LEU A 261 -19.27 18.80 -26.91
CA LEU A 261 -18.96 19.75 -25.83
C LEU A 261 -18.87 21.19 -26.32
N ASP A 262 -18.42 21.40 -27.57
CA ASP A 262 -18.32 22.73 -28.19
C ASP A 262 -19.69 23.42 -28.39
N TYR A 263 -20.78 22.66 -28.32
CA TYR A 263 -22.15 23.13 -28.52
C TYR A 263 -22.91 23.34 -27.20
N LEU A 264 -22.28 23.09 -26.06
CA LEU A 264 -22.92 23.25 -24.75
C LEU A 264 -22.87 24.68 -24.24
N GLN A 265 -23.94 25.08 -23.55
CA GLN A 265 -23.97 26.35 -22.84
C GLN A 265 -23.34 26.21 -21.45
N PRO A 266 -22.74 27.27 -20.88
CA PRO A 266 -22.25 27.25 -19.51
C PRO A 266 -23.33 26.78 -18.51
N GLY A 267 -22.97 25.84 -17.63
CA GLY A 267 -23.89 25.26 -16.65
C GLY A 267 -24.80 24.14 -17.19
N THR A 268 -24.60 23.72 -18.44
CA THR A 268 -25.23 22.53 -19.01
C THR A 268 -24.24 21.38 -19.17
N ALA A 269 -24.76 20.15 -19.07
CA ALA A 269 -24.05 18.91 -19.37
C ALA A 269 -24.86 18.11 -20.39
N MET A 270 -24.26 17.09 -20.97
CA MET A 270 -24.94 16.19 -21.89
C MET A 270 -24.79 14.74 -21.47
N THR A 271 -25.78 13.93 -21.82
CA THR A 271 -25.79 12.49 -21.57
C THR A 271 -26.33 11.78 -22.81
N THR A 272 -25.77 10.63 -23.16
CA THR A 272 -26.21 9.85 -24.32
C THR A 272 -27.64 9.34 -24.06
N ALA A 273 -28.60 9.80 -24.86
CA ALA A 273 -29.99 9.36 -24.80
C ALA A 273 -30.20 8.09 -25.64
N ASP A 274 -29.60 8.06 -26.83
CA ASP A 274 -29.60 6.91 -27.71
C ASP A 274 -28.37 6.92 -28.65
N LEU A 275 -27.94 5.72 -29.04
CA LEU A 275 -26.85 5.47 -29.99
C LEU A 275 -27.26 4.31 -30.90
N PHE A 276 -27.25 4.55 -32.20
CA PHE A 276 -27.50 3.53 -33.23
C PHE A 276 -26.27 3.36 -34.11
N VAL A 277 -25.77 2.13 -34.25
CA VAL A 277 -24.61 1.81 -35.10
C VAL A 277 -25.03 0.83 -36.19
N ARG A 278 -24.62 1.12 -37.43
CA ARG A 278 -24.74 0.23 -38.58
C ARG A 278 -23.35 -0.20 -39.02
N TYR A 279 -23.06 -1.50 -38.88
CA TYR A 279 -21.81 -2.10 -39.33
C TYR A 279 -21.93 -2.48 -40.81
N LEU A 280 -21.05 -1.94 -41.65
CA LEU A 280 -21.05 -2.17 -43.10
C LEU A 280 -19.93 -3.13 -43.50
N ARG A 281 -18.74 -2.97 -42.92
CA ARG A 281 -17.55 -3.78 -43.21
C ARG A 281 -16.68 -3.98 -41.96
N PRO A 282 -15.98 -5.12 -41.84
CA PRO A 282 -15.07 -5.39 -40.73
C PRO A 282 -13.71 -4.68 -40.88
N ILE A 283 -13.21 -4.07 -39.80
CA ILE A 283 -11.86 -3.49 -39.75
C ILE A 283 -10.91 -4.53 -39.12
N ARG A 284 -9.98 -5.08 -39.91
CA ARG A 284 -9.08 -6.16 -39.49
C ARG A 284 -7.61 -5.77 -39.34
N ALA A 285 -7.23 -4.60 -39.83
CA ALA A 285 -5.87 -4.09 -39.78
C ALA A 285 -5.89 -2.56 -39.78
N GLY A 286 -4.77 -1.95 -39.37
CA GLY A 286 -4.67 -0.50 -39.29
C GLY A 286 -5.45 0.04 -38.10
N SER A 287 -6.21 1.11 -38.31
CA SER A 287 -7.03 1.75 -37.28
C SER A 287 -8.44 2.02 -37.76
N ALA A 288 -9.37 2.13 -36.83
CA ALA A 288 -10.66 2.77 -37.07
C ALA A 288 -10.51 4.29 -36.91
N LEU A 289 -11.17 5.06 -37.76
CA LEU A 289 -11.22 6.53 -37.70
C LEU A 289 -12.69 6.96 -37.65
N ALA A 290 -13.13 7.53 -36.53
CA ALA A 290 -14.49 8.02 -36.34
C ALA A 290 -14.53 9.54 -36.51
N VAL A 291 -15.30 10.00 -37.51
CA VAL A 291 -15.43 11.41 -37.89
C VAL A 291 -16.85 11.88 -37.55
N PRO A 292 -17.03 12.64 -36.46
CA PRO A 292 -18.34 13.13 -36.03
C PRO A 292 -18.73 14.42 -36.77
N ARG A 293 -20.03 14.56 -37.09
CA ARG A 293 -20.64 15.80 -37.57
C ARG A 293 -21.96 16.08 -36.87
N VAL A 294 -22.25 17.35 -36.64
CA VAL A 294 -23.51 17.79 -36.03
C VAL A 294 -24.62 17.79 -37.09
N LEU A 295 -25.72 17.08 -36.82
CA LEU A 295 -26.94 17.13 -37.63
C LEU A 295 -27.92 18.18 -37.11
N ARG A 296 -28.03 18.30 -35.79
CA ARG A 296 -28.92 19.28 -35.14
C ARG A 296 -28.41 19.62 -33.74
N ALA A 297 -28.21 20.90 -33.47
CA ALA A 297 -27.94 21.43 -32.13
C ALA A 297 -29.15 22.19 -31.59
N GLY A 298 -29.77 21.70 -30.53
CA GLY A 298 -30.93 22.31 -29.89
C GLY A 298 -30.79 22.42 -28.38
N ARG A 299 -31.67 23.22 -27.75
CA ARG A 299 -31.60 23.52 -26.31
C ARG A 299 -31.72 22.30 -25.38
N ARG A 300 -32.36 21.22 -25.85
CA ARG A 300 -32.63 20.01 -25.06
C ARG A 300 -32.02 18.74 -25.65
N SER A 301 -31.49 18.82 -26.87
CA SER A 301 -31.01 17.65 -27.61
C SER A 301 -29.97 18.07 -28.65
N LEU A 302 -28.90 17.28 -28.76
CA LEU A 302 -27.86 17.39 -29.77
C LEU A 302 -27.79 16.07 -30.54
N VAL A 303 -28.04 16.11 -31.85
CA VAL A 303 -28.04 14.93 -32.73
C VAL A 303 -26.83 15.00 -33.64
N MET A 304 -26.06 13.91 -33.68
CA MET A 304 -24.79 13.82 -34.39
C MET A 304 -24.73 12.53 -35.22
N GLN A 305 -24.09 12.62 -36.38
CA GLN A 305 -23.75 11.47 -37.20
C GLN A 305 -22.25 11.24 -37.14
N ILE A 306 -21.83 9.99 -37.10
CA ILE A 306 -20.43 9.60 -37.03
C ILE A 306 -20.18 8.57 -38.12
N ASP A 307 -19.32 8.91 -39.07
CA ASP A 307 -18.87 7.97 -40.09
C ASP A 307 -17.53 7.37 -39.62
N ILE A 308 -17.42 6.03 -39.65
CA ILE A 308 -16.23 5.30 -39.20
C ILE A 308 -15.56 4.63 -40.39
N PHE A 309 -14.32 5.00 -40.66
CA PHE A 309 -13.50 4.52 -41.77
C PHE A 309 -12.42 3.55 -41.28
N GLY A 310 -12.00 2.62 -42.15
CA GLY A 310 -10.74 1.91 -41.98
C GLY A 310 -9.58 2.76 -42.51
N ASP A 311 -8.56 3.02 -41.71
CA ASP A 311 -7.43 3.88 -42.11
C ASP A 311 -6.61 3.27 -43.28
N ASN A 312 -6.56 1.94 -43.35
CA ASN A 312 -5.76 1.25 -44.37
C ASN A 312 -6.36 1.31 -45.78
N ASP A 313 -7.69 1.42 -45.91
CA ASP A 313 -8.40 1.38 -47.19
C ASP A 313 -9.23 2.65 -47.46
N GLY A 314 -9.42 3.52 -46.46
CA GLY A 314 -10.26 4.71 -46.54
C GLY A 314 -11.74 4.39 -46.70
N GLU A 315 -12.14 3.13 -46.56
CA GLU A 315 -13.50 2.69 -46.83
C GLU A 315 -14.40 2.87 -45.62
N LEU A 316 -15.66 3.24 -45.87
CA LEU A 316 -16.67 3.33 -44.82
C LEU A 316 -16.95 1.94 -44.24
N ALA A 317 -16.64 1.77 -42.96
CA ALA A 317 -16.75 0.51 -42.24
C ALA A 317 -17.98 0.46 -41.33
N ALA A 318 -18.35 1.59 -40.74
CA ALA A 318 -19.60 1.73 -40.00
C ALA A 318 -20.11 3.18 -40.06
N THR A 319 -21.39 3.37 -39.79
CA THR A 319 -21.98 4.70 -39.56
C THR A 319 -22.85 4.64 -38.32
N ALA A 320 -22.83 5.71 -37.52
CA ALA A 320 -23.55 5.81 -36.28
C ALA A 320 -24.33 7.13 -36.18
N THR A 321 -25.39 7.11 -35.39
CA THR A 321 -26.13 8.30 -34.99
C THR A 321 -26.26 8.30 -33.49
N VAL A 322 -25.87 9.41 -32.86
CA VAL A 322 -25.97 9.63 -31.42
C VAL A 322 -26.88 10.81 -31.17
N ASN A 323 -27.76 10.67 -30.18
CA ASN A 323 -28.54 11.75 -29.64
C ASN A 323 -28.16 11.95 -28.18
N PHE A 324 -27.70 13.15 -27.83
CA PHE A 324 -27.44 13.54 -26.46
C PHE A 324 -28.59 14.38 -25.91
N ALA A 325 -29.06 14.06 -24.71
CA ALA A 325 -29.93 14.93 -23.94
C ALA A 325 -29.10 16.01 -23.23
N VAL A 326 -29.48 17.28 -23.38
CA VAL A 326 -28.83 18.40 -22.70
C VAL A 326 -29.56 18.71 -21.40
N VAL A 327 -28.83 18.70 -20.29
CA VAL A 327 -29.36 18.83 -18.91
C VAL A 327 -28.62 19.92 -18.14
N ASN A 328 -29.29 20.56 -17.18
CA ASN A 328 -28.66 21.55 -16.31
C ASN A 328 -27.88 20.86 -15.19
N ILE A 329 -26.68 21.34 -14.89
CA ILE A 329 -25.87 20.87 -13.77
C ILE A 329 -26.47 21.41 -12.47
N LYS A 330 -26.90 20.53 -11.55
CA LYS A 330 -27.36 20.95 -10.22
C LYS A 330 -26.15 21.19 -9.32
N ASN A 331 -25.99 22.40 -8.79
CA ASN A 331 -25.03 22.68 -7.73
C ASN A 331 -25.44 21.92 -6.45
N SER A 332 -24.76 20.83 -6.10
CA SER A 332 -24.91 20.20 -4.80
C SER A 332 -24.27 21.09 -3.75
N THR A 333 -25.10 21.78 -2.98
CA THR A 333 -24.68 22.64 -1.86
C THR A 333 -24.16 21.76 -0.72
N THR A 334 -22.93 22.04 -0.28
CA THR A 334 -22.37 21.61 1.00
C THR A 334 -23.36 21.95 2.11
N SER A 335 -23.90 20.94 2.78
CA SER A 335 -24.71 21.12 3.99
C SER A 335 -23.80 21.05 5.21
N SER A 336 -23.95 22.09 6.02
CA SER A 336 -23.26 22.45 7.26
C SER A 336 -23.44 21.46 8.39
#